data_AF-A0A7Y0A288-F1
#
_entry.id   AF-A0A7Y0A288-F1
#
_cell.length_a   1.000
_cell.length_b   1.000
_cell.length_c   1.000
_cell.angle_alpha   90.00
_cell.angle_beta   90.00
_cell.angle_gamma   90.00
#
_symmetry.space_group_name_H-M   'P 1'
#
loop_
_entity.id
_entity.type
_entity.pdbx_description
1 polymer ?
#
loop_
_entity_poly.entity_id
_entity_poly.type
_entity_poly.pdbx_seq_one_letter_code
_entity_poly.pdbx_strand_id
1 'polypeptide(L)'
;MATIGVAVRGGCFVLDEHQLTDGDHMTQRMRPAAEIVAEMNERFSEAFEGADGRECLVCRIAFGIFKGFLDVSYAQTMHHQTGEMIPTSALKALSSGHEMRQAIGITFGCKCVSRPPGRYDERYIVKDDEGNPVANVPYRVLSGGKQIHSGVTDSEGMTERIVTPQLKYVTLELGS
;
A
#
# COMPACT_ATOMS: atom_id res chain seq x y z
N MET A 1 9.98 -20.72 4.60
CA MET A 1 9.63 -19.29 4.82
C MET A 1 10.28 -18.51 3.68
N ALA A 2 9.57 -18.29 2.58
CA ALA A 2 10.15 -17.63 1.41
C ALA A 2 9.78 -16.15 1.39
N THR A 3 10.80 -15.30 1.50
CA THR A 3 10.72 -13.85 1.34
C THR A 3 11.00 -13.53 -0.13
N ILE A 4 10.08 -12.85 -0.82
CA ILE A 4 10.29 -12.36 -2.18
C ILE A 4 10.72 -10.89 -2.10
N GLY A 5 11.97 -10.63 -2.48
CA GLY A 5 12.52 -9.28 -2.63
C GLY A 5 12.29 -8.74 -4.04
N VAL A 6 11.98 -7.44 -4.16
CA VAL A 6 11.97 -6.72 -5.43
C VAL A 6 12.95 -5.55 -5.31
N ALA A 7 13.97 -5.55 -6.17
CA ALA A 7 14.96 -4.50 -6.32
C ALA A 7 14.64 -3.66 -7.55
N VAL A 8 14.73 -2.32 -7.46
CA VAL A 8 14.85 -1.45 -8.64
C VAL A 8 15.86 -0.33 -8.37
N ARG A 9 16.70 -0.14 -9.41
CA ARG A 9 17.91 0.67 -9.55
C ARG A 9 17.81 2.13 -9.13
N GLY A 10 18.92 2.62 -8.56
CA GLY A 10 19.19 4.03 -8.35
C GLY A 10 19.50 4.81 -9.63
N GLY A 11 19.31 6.12 -9.53
CA GLY A 11 19.78 7.12 -10.48
C GLY A 11 20.08 8.40 -9.71
N CYS A 12 21.36 8.75 -9.64
CA CYS A 12 21.86 10.02 -9.13
C CYS A 12 21.80 11.03 -10.29
N PHE A 13 21.19 12.20 -10.10
CA PHE A 13 21.23 13.28 -11.09
C PHE A 13 21.94 14.50 -10.51
N VAL A 14 22.97 14.92 -11.24
CA VAL A 14 23.80 16.12 -11.04
C VAL A 14 22.95 17.35 -11.37
N LEU A 15 22.96 18.35 -10.50
CA LEU A 15 22.40 19.68 -10.78
C LEU A 15 23.44 20.46 -11.59
N ASP A 16 23.10 20.86 -12.82
CA ASP A 16 23.92 21.75 -13.65
C ASP A 16 23.41 23.19 -13.48
N GLU A 17 24.36 24.12 -13.33
CA GLU A 17 24.13 25.52 -12.95
C GLU A 17 23.49 26.33 -14.09
N HIS A 18 22.44 27.07 -13.72
CA HIS A 18 21.75 28.05 -14.56
C HIS A 18 22.71 29.16 -15.05
N GLN A 19 22.81 29.33 -16.38
CA GLN A 19 23.13 30.65 -16.94
C GLN A 19 21.86 31.49 -17.05
N LEU A 20 21.85 32.59 -16.31
CA LEU A 20 20.88 33.68 -16.43
C LEU A 20 21.13 34.47 -17.72
N THR A 21 20.10 34.63 -18.56
CA THR A 21 19.98 35.78 -19.45
C THR A 21 18.55 36.29 -19.48
N ASP A 22 18.42 37.57 -19.16
CA ASP A 22 17.44 38.56 -19.62
C ASP A 22 15.93 38.29 -19.47
N GLY A 23 15.33 39.03 -18.53
CA GLY A 23 14.60 40.23 -18.94
C GLY A 23 13.33 40.04 -19.76
N ASP A 24 12.42 39.17 -19.32
CA ASP A 24 11.04 39.20 -19.79
C ASP A 24 10.10 39.03 -18.59
N HIS A 25 9.26 40.04 -18.34
CA HIS A 25 8.21 39.98 -17.34
C HIS A 25 7.14 38.98 -17.82
N MET A 26 7.43 37.68 -17.71
CA MET A 26 6.43 36.64 -17.85
C MET A 26 5.47 36.77 -16.68
N THR A 27 4.28 37.33 -16.94
CA THR A 27 3.08 36.87 -16.24
C THR A 27 2.89 35.40 -16.62
N GLN A 28 3.66 34.53 -15.97
CA GLN A 28 3.47 33.10 -16.05
C GLN A 28 2.05 32.87 -15.56
N ARG A 29 1.14 32.61 -16.51
CA ARG A 29 -0.26 32.32 -16.20
C ARG A 29 -0.23 31.13 -15.26
N MET A 30 -0.47 31.38 -13.97
CA MET A 30 -0.49 30.30 -12.98
C MET A 30 -1.47 29.27 -13.48
N ARG A 31 -0.98 28.04 -13.63
CA ARG A 31 -1.83 26.91 -14.02
C ARG A 31 -2.96 26.80 -12.99
N PRO A 32 -4.19 26.48 -13.41
CA PRO A 32 -5.28 26.24 -12.48
C PRO A 32 -4.87 25.16 -11.47
N ALA A 33 -5.18 25.37 -10.19
CA ALA A 33 -4.85 24.39 -9.14
C ALA A 33 -5.37 22.99 -9.46
N ALA A 34 -6.54 22.89 -10.12
CA ALA A 34 -7.12 21.62 -10.56
C ALA A 34 -6.23 20.88 -11.58
N GLU A 35 -5.57 21.61 -12.48
CA GLU A 35 -4.68 21.02 -13.50
C GLU A 35 -3.38 20.52 -12.87
N ILE A 36 -2.81 21.29 -11.94
CA ILE A 36 -1.64 20.88 -11.14
C ILE A 36 -1.98 19.64 -10.31
N VAL A 37 -3.15 19.61 -9.67
CA VAL A 37 -3.61 18.46 -8.88
C VAL A 37 -3.85 17.24 -9.77
N ALA A 38 -4.40 17.40 -10.97
CA ALA A 38 -4.60 16.30 -11.91
C ALA A 38 -3.27 15.68 -12.33
N GLU A 39 -2.29 16.51 -12.72
CA GLU A 39 -0.94 16.04 -13.07
C GLU A 39 -0.24 15.37 -11.88
N MET A 40 -0.32 15.95 -10.68
CA MET A 40 0.26 15.35 -9.49
C MET A 40 -0.38 13.99 -9.16
N ASN A 41 -1.71 13.86 -9.32
CA ASN A 41 -2.38 12.59 -9.14
C ASN A 41 -1.96 11.58 -10.21
N GLU A 42 -1.86 11.97 -11.48
CA GLU A 42 -1.43 11.06 -12.55
C GLU A 42 0.00 10.56 -12.29
N ARG A 43 0.92 11.48 -12.01
CA ARG A 43 2.36 11.20 -11.87
C ARG A 43 2.72 10.46 -10.59
N PHE A 44 1.94 10.63 -9.52
CA PHE A 44 2.27 10.08 -8.20
C PHE A 44 1.16 9.23 -7.61
N SER A 45 0.11 8.88 -8.35
CA SER A 45 -0.98 8.01 -7.88
C SER A 45 -0.42 6.74 -7.23
N GLU A 46 0.53 6.06 -7.87
CA GLU A 46 1.19 4.87 -7.33
C GLU A 46 1.97 5.15 -6.03
N ALA A 47 2.65 6.30 -5.97
CA ALA A 47 3.36 6.75 -4.77
C ALA A 47 2.39 7.08 -3.63
N PHE A 48 1.21 7.64 -3.92
CA PHE A 48 0.19 8.04 -2.95
C PHE A 48 -0.79 6.93 -2.55
N GLU A 49 -0.93 5.89 -3.36
CA GLU A 49 -1.93 4.84 -3.20
C GLU A 49 -1.38 3.50 -2.70
N GLY A 50 -0.05 3.38 -2.62
CA GLY A 50 0.64 2.15 -2.26
C GLY A 50 0.53 1.11 -3.36
N ALA A 51 1.68 0.59 -3.82
CA ALA A 51 1.75 -0.43 -4.87
C ALA A 51 0.95 -1.73 -4.58
N ASP A 52 0.51 -1.94 -3.35
CA ASP A 52 -0.26 -3.11 -2.92
C ASP A 52 -1.75 -2.86 -2.75
N GLY A 53 -2.24 -1.64 -3.02
CA GLY A 53 -3.68 -1.34 -3.02
C GLY A 53 -4.38 -1.39 -1.65
N ARG A 54 -3.67 -1.80 -0.59
CA ARG A 54 -4.21 -2.03 0.76
C ARG A 54 -4.36 -0.75 1.56
N GLU A 55 -3.40 0.17 1.44
CA GLU A 55 -3.35 1.40 2.23
C GLU A 55 -2.83 2.59 1.42
N CYS A 56 -3.38 3.78 1.65
CA CYS A 56 -2.81 5.01 1.09
C CYS A 56 -1.39 5.27 1.66
N LEU A 57 -0.58 6.04 0.96
CA LEU A 57 0.80 6.38 1.33
C LEU A 57 0.93 6.85 2.76
N VAL A 58 0.01 7.71 3.18
CA VAL A 58 0.00 8.29 4.52
C VAL A 58 -0.20 7.22 5.60
N CYS A 59 -1.01 6.20 5.33
CA CYS A 59 -1.16 5.02 6.19
C CYS A 59 0.09 4.12 6.12
N ARG A 60 0.66 3.89 4.93
CA ARG A 60 1.90 3.11 4.79
C ARG A 60 3.08 3.72 5.54
N ILE A 61 3.22 5.04 5.48
CA ILE A 61 4.24 5.78 6.25
C ILE A 61 4.01 5.57 7.75
N ALA A 62 2.77 5.71 8.23
CA ALA A 62 2.46 5.47 9.63
C ALA A 62 2.80 4.03 10.05
N PHE A 63 2.41 3.04 9.24
CA PHE A 63 2.75 1.64 9.49
C PHE A 63 4.26 1.41 9.57
N GLY A 64 5.02 1.93 8.61
CA GLY A 64 6.48 1.84 8.59
C GLY A 64 7.14 2.49 9.81
N ILE A 65 6.67 3.68 10.21
CA ILE A 65 7.17 4.39 11.40
C ILE A 65 6.93 3.56 12.65
N PHE A 66 5.69 3.11 12.90
CA PHE A 66 5.36 2.44 14.16
C PHE A 66 5.89 1.00 14.22
N LYS A 67 5.86 0.23 13.12
CA LYS A 67 6.41 -1.13 13.10
C LYS A 67 7.94 -1.15 13.09
N GLY A 68 8.57 -0.15 12.46
CA GLY A 68 10.02 0.01 12.45
C GLY A 68 10.59 0.65 13.71
N PHE A 69 9.74 1.18 14.59
CA PHE A 69 10.18 1.82 15.82
C PHE A 69 10.82 0.80 16.78
N LEU A 70 11.96 1.16 17.36
CA LEU A 70 12.61 0.36 18.39
C LEU A 70 11.64 0.07 19.54
N ASP A 71 11.71 -1.14 20.10
CA ASP A 71 10.93 -1.48 21.29
C ASP A 71 11.51 -0.74 22.50
N VAL A 72 10.93 0.43 22.77
CA VAL A 72 11.22 1.18 23.99
C VAL A 72 9.93 1.22 24.82
N SER A 73 9.99 0.62 26.00
CA SER A 73 8.83 0.32 26.85
C SER A 73 8.05 1.56 27.33
N TYR A 74 8.66 2.74 27.23
CA TYR A 74 8.08 4.02 27.64
C TYR A 74 7.67 4.91 26.46
N ALA A 75 7.87 4.50 25.20
CA ALA A 75 7.43 5.34 24.09
C ALA A 75 5.91 5.40 24.03
N GLN A 76 5.40 6.62 24.00
CA GLN A 76 4.00 6.92 23.87
C GLN A 76 3.83 7.96 22.76
N THR A 77 2.66 7.94 22.13
CA THR A 77 2.22 8.97 21.21
C THR A 77 0.91 9.54 21.72
N MET A 78 0.65 10.81 21.45
CA MET A 78 -0.59 11.46 21.89
C MET A 78 -1.68 11.32 20.82
N HIS A 79 -2.91 11.01 21.23
CA HIS A 79 -4.10 11.11 20.40
C HIS A 79 -4.41 12.57 20.11
N HIS A 80 -4.35 12.98 18.84
CA HIS A 80 -4.31 14.39 18.47
C HIS A 80 -5.60 15.17 18.79
N GLN A 81 -6.72 14.48 18.97
CA GLN A 81 -8.01 15.11 19.28
C GLN A 81 -8.35 15.11 20.77
N THR A 82 -7.84 14.15 21.54
CA THR A 82 -8.26 13.91 22.95
C THR A 82 -7.14 14.20 23.93
N GLY A 83 -5.89 14.26 23.48
CA GLY A 83 -4.71 14.40 24.34
C GLY A 83 -4.31 13.12 25.07
N GLU A 84 -5.01 12.00 24.83
CA GLU A 84 -4.70 10.72 25.46
C GLU A 84 -3.33 10.19 25.05
N MET A 85 -2.56 9.67 26.00
CA MET A 85 -1.26 9.05 25.73
C MET A 85 -1.45 7.57 25.39
N ILE A 86 -1.05 7.17 24.19
CA ILE A 86 -1.17 5.82 23.67
C ILE A 86 0.21 5.17 23.66
N PRO A 87 0.39 4.02 24.34
CA PRO A 87 1.63 3.26 24.25
C PRO A 87 1.94 2.85 22.81
N THR A 88 3.18 3.05 22.36
CA THR A 88 3.59 2.59 21.03
C THR A 88 3.48 1.08 20.86
N SER A 89 3.56 0.29 21.93
CA SER A 89 3.27 -1.14 21.92
C SER A 89 1.83 -1.46 21.49
N ALA A 90 0.85 -0.65 21.91
CA ALA A 90 -0.54 -0.79 21.48
C ALA A 90 -0.69 -0.47 19.99
N LEU A 91 -0.01 0.56 19.48
CA LEU A 91 0.01 0.88 18.05
C LEU A 91 0.69 -0.22 17.23
N LYS A 92 1.80 -0.78 17.73
CA LYS A 92 2.50 -1.92 17.11
C LYS A 92 1.65 -3.19 17.07
N ALA A 93 0.67 -3.36 17.96
CA ALA A 93 -0.25 -4.48 17.91
C ALA A 93 -1.27 -4.37 16.76
N LEU A 94 -1.51 -3.17 16.23
CA LEU A 94 -2.45 -2.95 15.13
C LEU A 94 -1.93 -3.56 13.82
N SER A 95 -2.88 -3.95 12.98
CA SER A 95 -2.62 -4.74 11.77
C SER A 95 -2.32 -3.87 10.55
N SER A 96 -2.66 -2.57 10.61
CA SER A 96 -2.63 -1.66 9.48
C SER A 96 -2.27 -0.22 9.89
N GLY A 97 -1.66 0.54 8.99
CA GLY A 97 -1.39 1.96 9.18
C GLY A 97 -2.66 2.81 9.24
N HIS A 98 -3.76 2.34 8.64
CA HIS A 98 -5.09 2.92 8.78
C HIS A 98 -5.58 2.87 10.23
N GLU A 99 -5.55 1.67 10.84
CA GLU A 99 -5.90 1.49 12.24
C GLU A 99 -5.00 2.30 13.16
N MET A 100 -3.68 2.33 12.89
CA MET A 100 -2.75 3.17 13.67
C MET A 100 -3.11 4.65 13.61
N ARG A 101 -3.43 5.17 12.42
CA ARG A 101 -3.82 6.58 12.26
C ARG A 101 -5.16 6.91 12.92
N GLN A 102 -6.13 5.99 12.84
CA GLN A 102 -7.38 6.13 13.59
C GLN A 102 -7.10 6.16 15.10
N ALA A 103 -6.28 5.23 15.58
CA ALA A 103 -5.94 5.11 16.99
C ALA A 103 -5.27 6.36 17.53
N ILE A 104 -4.50 7.12 16.74
CA ILE A 104 -3.85 8.37 17.18
C ILE A 104 -4.67 9.63 16.83
N GLY A 105 -5.88 9.48 16.32
CA GLY A 105 -6.77 10.60 15.98
C GLY A 105 -6.33 11.43 14.77
N ILE A 106 -5.42 10.91 13.92
CA ILE A 106 -4.93 11.63 12.73
C ILE A 106 -5.57 11.06 11.47
N THR A 107 -6.79 11.48 11.19
CA THR A 107 -7.57 11.03 10.02
C THR A 107 -7.39 11.90 8.78
N PHE A 108 -6.88 13.14 8.92
CA PHE A 108 -6.62 14.02 7.78
C PHE A 108 -5.62 13.40 6.80
N GLY A 109 -5.89 13.51 5.50
CA GLY A 109 -5.05 12.96 4.44
C GLY A 109 -5.15 11.43 4.24
N CYS A 110 -5.86 10.71 5.10
CA CYS A 110 -6.18 9.30 4.88
C CYS A 110 -7.20 9.16 3.74
N LYS A 111 -6.77 8.62 2.60
CA LYS A 111 -7.66 8.35 1.46
C LYS A 111 -8.23 6.92 1.45
N CYS A 112 -7.96 6.11 2.47
CA CYS A 112 -8.42 4.72 2.52
C CYS A 112 -9.96 4.62 2.53
N VAL A 113 -10.66 5.53 3.25
CA VAL A 113 -12.13 5.52 3.38
C VAL A 113 -12.84 5.97 2.10
N SER A 114 -12.22 6.89 1.35
CA SER A 114 -12.76 7.42 0.10
C SER A 114 -12.33 6.61 -1.12
N ARG A 115 -11.57 5.52 -0.94
CA ARG A 115 -11.06 4.74 -2.07
C ARG A 115 -12.25 3.95 -2.64
N PRO A 116 -12.64 4.14 -3.92
CA PRO A 116 -13.69 3.32 -4.50
C PRO A 116 -13.28 1.85 -4.38
N PRO A 117 -14.22 0.95 -4.10
CA PRO A 117 -13.94 -0.47 -4.12
C PRO A 117 -13.41 -0.81 -5.52
N GLY A 118 -12.24 -1.45 -5.57
CA GLY A 118 -11.58 -1.72 -6.84
C GLY A 118 -12.11 -3.00 -7.45
N ARG A 119 -11.81 -3.18 -8.74
CA ARG A 119 -11.97 -4.47 -9.38
C ARG A 119 -10.70 -5.28 -9.13
N TYR A 120 -10.86 -6.42 -8.49
CA TYR A 120 -9.84 -7.46 -8.41
C TYR A 120 -10.06 -8.41 -9.58
N ASP A 121 -9.01 -8.70 -10.33
CA ASP A 121 -9.08 -9.54 -11.52
C ASP A 121 -7.72 -10.21 -11.77
N GLU A 122 -7.41 -11.21 -10.95
CA GLU A 122 -6.10 -11.88 -10.95
C GLU A 122 -6.21 -13.40 -10.98
N ARG A 123 -5.11 -14.05 -11.35
CA ARG A 123 -4.90 -15.50 -11.31
C ARG A 123 -3.47 -15.77 -10.88
N TYR A 124 -3.25 -16.82 -10.10
CA TYR A 124 -1.95 -17.17 -9.54
C TYR A 124 -1.42 -18.50 -10.06
N ILE A 125 -0.10 -18.63 -10.10
CA ILE A 125 0.61 -19.90 -10.30
C ILE A 125 1.26 -20.25 -8.97
N VAL A 126 0.91 -21.40 -8.41
CA VAL A 126 1.54 -21.96 -7.22
C VAL A 126 2.79 -22.72 -7.66
N LYS A 127 3.92 -22.40 -7.05
CA LYS A 127 5.21 -23.04 -7.31
C LYS A 127 5.83 -23.57 -6.02
N ASP A 128 6.61 -24.65 -6.13
CA ASP A 128 7.47 -25.15 -5.06
C ASP A 128 8.71 -24.25 -4.87
N ASP A 129 9.56 -24.60 -3.90
CA ASP A 129 10.77 -23.84 -3.58
C ASP A 129 11.81 -23.90 -4.73
N GLU A 130 11.72 -24.93 -5.59
CA GLU A 130 12.51 -25.10 -6.80
C GLU A 130 11.94 -24.34 -8.01
N GLY A 131 10.76 -23.73 -7.88
CA GLY A 131 10.10 -22.94 -8.92
C GLY A 131 9.22 -23.74 -9.89
N ASN A 132 8.98 -25.03 -9.65
CA ASN A 132 8.11 -25.88 -10.44
C ASN A 132 6.63 -25.67 -10.05
N PRO A 133 5.70 -25.69 -11.02
CA PRO A 133 4.28 -25.56 -10.72
C PRO A 133 3.75 -26.75 -9.91
N VAL A 134 2.90 -26.47 -8.92
CA VAL A 134 2.32 -27.50 -8.03
C VAL A 134 0.82 -27.67 -8.30
N ALA A 135 0.46 -28.83 -8.85
CA ALA A 135 -0.92 -29.19 -9.13
C ALA A 135 -1.65 -29.76 -7.91
N ASN A 136 -2.99 -29.73 -7.96
CA ASN A 136 -3.86 -30.34 -6.96
C ASN A 136 -3.70 -29.79 -5.53
N VAL A 137 -3.28 -28.53 -5.40
CA VAL A 137 -3.16 -27.86 -4.10
C VAL A 137 -4.48 -27.15 -3.78
N PRO A 138 -5.16 -27.50 -2.68
CA PRO A 138 -6.34 -26.77 -2.25
C PRO A 138 -5.95 -25.35 -1.83
N TYR A 139 -6.76 -24.37 -2.21
CA TYR A 139 -6.56 -22.98 -1.84
C TYR A 139 -7.85 -22.30 -1.39
N ARG A 140 -7.71 -21.27 -0.56
CA ARG A 140 -8.79 -20.38 -0.12
C ARG A 140 -8.41 -18.95 -0.38
N VAL A 141 -9.40 -18.17 -0.76
CA VAL A 141 -9.28 -16.73 -0.98
C VAL A 141 -10.10 -16.03 0.08
N LEU A 142 -9.46 -15.13 0.82
CA LEU A 142 -10.07 -14.39 1.92
C LEU A 142 -10.09 -12.89 1.64
N SER A 143 -11.09 -12.21 2.18
CA SER A 143 -11.16 -10.76 2.28
C SER A 143 -11.57 -10.38 3.70
N GLY A 144 -10.74 -9.57 4.38
CA GLY A 144 -10.99 -9.20 5.78
C GLY A 144 -11.14 -10.41 6.72
N GLY A 145 -10.39 -11.49 6.47
CA GLY A 145 -10.48 -12.75 7.23
C GLY A 145 -11.70 -13.62 6.91
N LYS A 146 -12.59 -13.21 6.00
CA LYS A 146 -13.73 -14.01 5.53
C LYS A 146 -13.39 -14.68 4.21
N GLN A 147 -13.61 -16.00 4.12
CA GLN A 147 -13.46 -16.72 2.85
C GLN A 147 -14.51 -16.24 1.84
N ILE A 148 -14.03 -15.85 0.65
CA ILE A 148 -14.86 -15.39 -0.47
C ILE A 148 -14.84 -16.36 -1.66
N HIS A 149 -13.82 -17.21 -1.75
CA HIS A 149 -13.66 -18.21 -2.79
C HIS A 149 -12.72 -19.33 -2.31
N SER A 150 -12.79 -20.49 -2.95
CA SER A 150 -11.89 -21.63 -2.72
C SER A 150 -11.85 -22.49 -3.96
N GLY A 151 -10.74 -23.18 -4.17
CA GLY A 151 -10.56 -24.07 -5.31
C GLY A 151 -9.36 -24.99 -5.10
N VAL A 152 -8.94 -25.62 -6.19
CA VAL A 152 -7.76 -26.48 -6.25
C VAL A 152 -6.96 -26.07 -7.48
N THR A 153 -5.62 -26.07 -7.38
CA THR A 153 -4.77 -25.73 -8.53
C THR A 153 -4.86 -26.79 -9.62
N ASP A 154 -4.82 -26.35 -10.88
CA ASP A 154 -4.84 -27.25 -12.05
C ASP A 154 -3.49 -27.93 -12.31
N SER A 155 -3.37 -28.67 -13.41
CA SER A 155 -2.14 -29.38 -13.80
C SER A 155 -0.94 -28.45 -14.05
N GLU A 156 -1.17 -27.17 -14.29
CA GLU A 156 -0.12 -26.16 -14.46
C GLU A 156 0.14 -25.36 -13.18
N GLY A 157 -0.45 -25.79 -12.05
CA GLY A 157 -0.37 -25.11 -10.77
C GLY A 157 -1.17 -23.79 -10.72
N MET A 158 -2.05 -23.54 -11.68
CA MET A 158 -2.83 -22.31 -11.74
C MET A 158 -4.05 -22.39 -10.83
N THR A 159 -4.37 -21.27 -10.17
CA THR A 159 -5.69 -21.08 -9.56
C THR A 159 -6.73 -20.76 -10.63
N GLU A 160 -8.01 -20.82 -10.28
CA GLU A 160 -9.03 -20.14 -11.08
C GLU A 160 -8.77 -18.63 -11.11
N ARG A 161 -9.30 -17.97 -12.15
CA ARG A 161 -9.26 -16.51 -12.25
C ARG A 161 -10.28 -15.92 -11.27
N ILE A 162 -9.78 -15.16 -10.30
CA ILE A 162 -10.59 -14.55 -9.24
C ILE A 162 -10.97 -13.16 -9.71
N VAL A 163 -12.26 -12.95 -9.97
CA VAL A 163 -12.80 -11.66 -10.36
C VAL A 163 -13.78 -11.17 -9.31
N THR A 164 -13.51 -10.02 -8.69
CA THR A 164 -14.45 -9.40 -7.76
C THR A 164 -14.57 -7.90 -8.06
N PRO A 165 -15.78 -7.36 -8.23
CA PRO A 165 -15.97 -5.97 -8.64
C PRO A 165 -15.71 -4.96 -7.53
N GLN A 166 -15.60 -5.43 -6.27
CA GLN A 166 -15.60 -4.57 -5.10
C GLN A 166 -14.39 -4.76 -4.17
N LEU A 167 -13.43 -5.61 -4.53
CA LEU A 167 -12.23 -5.81 -3.73
C LEU A 167 -11.01 -5.32 -4.50
N LYS A 168 -10.06 -4.73 -3.79
CA LYS A 168 -8.75 -4.36 -4.35
C LYS A 168 -7.70 -5.43 -4.13
N TYR A 169 -7.91 -6.28 -3.14
CA TYR A 169 -6.95 -7.24 -2.65
C TYR A 169 -7.67 -8.38 -1.98
N VAL A 170 -7.00 -9.52 -1.95
CA VAL A 170 -7.43 -10.74 -1.27
C VAL A 170 -6.20 -11.39 -0.62
N THR A 171 -6.43 -12.27 0.34
CA THR A 171 -5.40 -13.17 0.87
C THR A 171 -5.60 -14.53 0.23
N LEU A 172 -4.53 -15.12 -0.33
CA LEU A 172 -4.54 -16.50 -0.82
C LEU A 172 -3.85 -17.39 0.23
N GLU A 173 -4.55 -18.43 0.68
CA GLU A 173 -4.02 -19.47 1.57
C GLU A 173 -3.97 -20.80 0.82
N LEU A 174 -2.88 -21.56 0.99
CA LEU A 174 -2.64 -22.85 0.32
C LEU A 174 -2.62 -24.00 1.34
N GLY A 175 -3.07 -25.19 0.94
CA GLY A 175 -2.85 -26.45 1.67
C GLY A 175 -3.85 -26.74 2.79
N SER A 176 -5.10 -26.30 2.65
CA SER A 176 -6.15 -26.51 3.65
C SER A 176 -6.87 -27.85 3.57
#